data_AF-A0A1C6Z090-F1
#
_entry.id   AF-A0A1C6Z090-F1
#
_cell.length_a   1.000
_cell.length_b   1.000
_cell.length_c   1.000
_cell.angle_alpha   90.00
_cell.angle_beta   90.00
_cell.angle_gamma   90.00
#
_symmetry.space_group_name_H-M   'P 1'
#
loop_
_entity.id
_entity.type
_entity.pdbx_description
1 polymer ?
#
loop_
_entity_poly.entity_id
_entity_poly.type
_entity_poly.pdbx_seq_one_letter_code
_entity_poly.pdbx_strand_id
1 'polypeptide(L)'
;MKEGLLAIVLFSCSLSVHAKTPLGKDIDAALALCKNAASATQDISDCYQTAMKAWDVELNKQYKSLLKDQSEVAQAKLKIAQRGWVKYKDDYFLAINAFYQQEQGTVWGLVAAETKLNVIKEKAIDLDRLRRSTDLSGE
;
A
#
# COMPACT_ATOMS: atom_id res chain seq x y z
N MET A 1 11.07 67.73 0.48
CA MET A 1 10.25 66.51 0.51
C MET A 1 11.09 65.41 -0.09
N LYS A 2 11.63 64.52 0.74
CA LYS A 2 12.50 63.40 0.29
C LYS A 2 11.67 62.13 0.44
N GLU A 3 11.24 61.58 -0.68
CA GLU A 3 10.49 60.33 -0.76
C GLU A 3 11.42 59.17 -0.37
N GLY A 4 11.17 58.57 0.79
CA GLY A 4 11.88 57.38 1.26
C GLY A 4 11.26 56.13 0.64
N LEU A 5 11.99 55.50 -0.27
CA LEU A 5 11.60 54.22 -0.88
C LEU A 5 11.68 53.10 0.17
N LEU A 6 10.52 52.58 0.58
CA LEU A 6 10.41 51.45 1.52
C LEU A 6 10.62 50.13 0.75
N ALA A 7 11.79 49.50 0.89
CA ALA A 7 12.06 48.19 0.31
C ALA A 7 11.54 47.08 1.23
N ILE A 8 10.43 46.44 0.84
CA ILE A 8 9.89 45.24 1.51
C ILE A 8 10.65 44.02 1.01
N VAL A 9 11.51 43.46 1.87
CA VAL A 9 12.22 42.20 1.59
C VAL A 9 11.28 41.03 1.93
N LEU A 10 10.66 40.44 0.92
CA LEU A 10 9.90 39.19 1.04
C LEU A 10 10.89 38.03 1.17
N PHE A 11 11.12 37.58 2.41
CA PHE A 11 11.88 36.37 2.70
C PHE A 11 11.05 35.13 2.33
N SER A 12 11.20 34.65 1.10
CA SER A 12 10.61 33.41 0.59
C SER A 12 11.32 32.19 1.21
N CYS A 13 10.88 31.80 2.40
CA CYS A 13 11.29 30.55 3.04
C CYS A 13 10.72 29.37 2.23
N SER A 14 11.53 28.81 1.34
CA SER A 14 11.20 27.59 0.60
C SER A 14 11.40 26.39 1.54
N LEU A 15 10.40 26.08 2.35
CA LEU A 15 10.36 24.81 3.07
C LEU A 15 10.12 23.70 2.04
N SER A 16 11.19 23.05 1.59
CA SER A 16 11.09 21.79 0.84
C SER A 16 10.61 20.69 1.80
N VAL A 17 9.29 20.62 2.01
CA VAL A 17 8.65 19.44 2.60
C VAL A 17 8.91 18.28 1.64
N HIS A 18 9.91 17.46 1.95
CA HIS A 18 10.16 16.23 1.22
C HIS A 18 9.08 15.22 1.62
N ALA A 19 7.97 15.24 0.90
CA ALA A 19 6.94 14.22 1.06
C ALA A 19 7.57 12.84 0.80
N LYS A 20 7.65 12.00 1.84
CA LYS A 20 8.15 10.64 1.71
C LYS A 20 7.30 9.91 0.67
N THR A 21 7.96 9.30 -0.31
CA THR A 21 7.24 8.56 -1.35
C THR A 21 6.40 7.46 -0.71
N PRO A 22 5.09 7.37 -1.00
CA PRO A 22 4.23 6.33 -0.45
C PRO A 22 4.78 4.94 -0.78
N LEU A 23 4.70 4.02 0.19
CA LEU A 23 5.05 2.62 -0.01
C LEU A 23 4.30 2.05 -1.22
N GLY A 24 5.01 1.36 -2.10
CA GLY A 24 4.40 0.65 -3.24
C GLY A 24 3.84 1.55 -4.35
N LYS A 25 4.17 2.86 -4.37
CA LYS A 25 3.78 3.79 -5.45
C LYS A 25 4.08 3.22 -6.85
N ASP A 26 5.23 2.58 -7.02
CA ASP A 26 5.63 2.01 -8.32
C ASP A 26 4.80 0.78 -8.70
N ILE A 27 4.34 0.00 -7.71
CA ILE A 27 3.45 -1.14 -7.93
C ILE A 27 2.07 -0.64 -8.39
N ASP A 28 1.55 0.40 -7.72
CA ASP A 28 0.28 1.02 -8.11
C ASP A 28 0.36 1.68 -9.50
N ALA A 29 1.48 2.35 -9.81
CA ALA A 29 1.72 2.92 -11.13
C ALA A 29 1.78 1.85 -12.23
N ALA A 30 2.47 0.73 -11.97
CA ALA A 30 2.53 -0.41 -12.88
C ALA A 30 1.15 -1.03 -13.12
N LEU A 31 0.33 -1.18 -12.07
CA LEU A 31 -1.05 -1.64 -12.20
C LEU A 31 -1.88 -0.69 -13.07
N ALA A 32 -1.80 0.62 -12.84
CA ALA A 32 -2.52 1.61 -13.62
C ALA A 32 -2.13 1.56 -15.11
N LEU A 33 -0.83 1.49 -15.41
CA LEU A 33 -0.33 1.36 -16.77
C LEU A 33 -0.84 0.08 -17.44
N CYS A 34 -0.79 -1.06 -16.74
CA CYS A 34 -1.30 -2.34 -17.25
C CYS A 34 -2.79 -2.27 -17.57
N LYS A 35 -3.61 -1.74 -16.65
CA LYS A 35 -5.06 -1.59 -16.84
C LYS A 35 -5.41 -0.68 -18.02
N ASN A 36 -4.64 0.39 -18.24
CA ASN A 36 -4.87 1.31 -19.35
C ASN A 36 -4.50 0.72 -20.72
N ALA A 37 -3.58 -0.25 -20.75
CA ALA A 37 -3.19 -0.96 -21.97
C ALA A 37 -4.06 -2.21 -22.26
N ALA A 38 -4.89 -2.63 -21.31
CA ALA A 38 -5.71 -3.82 -21.42
C ALA A 38 -6.86 -3.64 -22.43
N SER A 39 -7.12 -4.68 -23.22
CA SER A 39 -8.15 -4.68 -24.28
C SER A 39 -9.38 -5.51 -23.92
N ALA A 40 -9.23 -6.45 -22.99
CA ALA A 40 -10.28 -7.34 -22.52
C ALA A 40 -10.36 -7.36 -20.98
N THR A 41 -11.51 -7.78 -20.45
CA THR A 41 -11.71 -7.98 -19.01
C THR A 41 -10.71 -8.98 -18.43
N GLN A 42 -10.34 -10.01 -19.19
CA GLN A 42 -9.33 -10.98 -18.76
C GLN A 42 -7.96 -10.33 -18.56
N ASP A 43 -7.53 -9.46 -19.49
CA ASP A 43 -6.26 -8.72 -19.39
C ASP A 43 -6.22 -7.86 -18.12
N ILE A 44 -7.34 -7.20 -17.77
CA ILE A 44 -7.44 -6.42 -16.52
C ILE A 44 -7.32 -7.34 -15.30
N SER A 45 -7.92 -8.53 -15.35
CA SER A 45 -7.78 -9.54 -14.28
C SER A 45 -6.32 -9.92 -14.06
N ASP A 46 -5.58 -10.14 -15.15
CA ASP A 46 -4.16 -10.51 -15.10
C ASP A 46 -3.28 -9.36 -14.56
N CYS A 47 -3.64 -8.11 -14.86
CA CYS A 47 -3.02 -6.93 -14.24
C CYS A 47 -3.18 -6.95 -12.70
N TYR A 48 -4.38 -7.24 -12.20
CA TYR A 48 -4.62 -7.35 -10.75
C TYR A 48 -3.82 -8.51 -10.14
N GLN A 49 -3.78 -9.69 -10.78
CA GLN A 49 -2.99 -10.82 -10.29
C GLN A 49 -1.50 -10.49 -10.20
N THR A 50 -0.97 -9.77 -11.18
CA THR A 50 0.43 -9.31 -11.19
C THR A 50 0.68 -8.33 -10.05
N ALA A 51 -0.20 -7.35 -9.85
CA ALA A 51 -0.11 -6.40 -8.75
C ALA A 51 -0.21 -7.08 -7.37
N MET A 52 -1.10 -8.08 -7.22
CA MET A 52 -1.22 -8.85 -5.97
C MET A 52 0.08 -9.56 -5.62
N LYS A 53 0.76 -10.18 -6.61
CA LYS A 53 2.07 -10.82 -6.39
C LYS A 53 3.13 -9.80 -5.99
N ALA A 54 3.18 -8.63 -6.65
CA ALA A 54 4.13 -7.57 -6.32
C ALA A 54 3.89 -7.01 -4.90
N TRP A 55 2.64 -6.79 -4.51
CA TRP A 55 2.29 -6.36 -3.16
C TRP A 55 2.56 -7.43 -2.10
N ASP A 56 2.42 -8.72 -2.41
CA ASP A 56 2.80 -9.80 -1.49
C ASP A 56 4.32 -9.86 -1.27
N VAL A 57 5.12 -9.61 -2.30
CA VAL A 57 6.57 -9.45 -2.17
C VAL A 57 6.91 -8.26 -1.26
N GLU A 58 6.27 -7.11 -1.47
CA GLU A 58 6.49 -5.92 -0.63
C GLU A 58 6.03 -6.16 0.82
N LEU A 59 4.88 -6.82 1.04
CA LEU A 59 4.41 -7.24 2.35
C LEU A 59 5.47 -8.09 3.07
N ASN A 60 5.99 -9.12 2.40
CA ASN A 60 7.01 -10.00 2.97
C ASN A 60 8.31 -9.26 3.31
N LYS A 61 8.70 -8.27 2.49
CA LYS A 61 9.84 -7.40 2.77
C LYS A 61 9.60 -6.54 4.01
N GLN A 62 8.41 -5.94 4.15
CA GLN A 62 8.05 -5.14 5.33
C GLN A 62 7.96 -6.00 6.59
N TYR A 63 7.41 -7.20 6.50
CA TYR A 63 7.38 -8.16 7.60
C TYR A 63 8.79 -8.55 8.07
N LYS A 64 9.68 -8.92 7.14
CA LYS A 64 11.07 -9.27 7.48
C LYS A 64 11.82 -8.10 8.11
N SER A 65 11.63 -6.90 7.57
CA SER A 65 12.23 -5.68 8.11
C SER A 65 11.70 -5.37 9.52
N LEU A 66 10.39 -5.50 9.73
CA LEU A 66 9.77 -5.31 11.03
C LEU A 66 10.33 -6.28 12.07
N LEU A 67 10.61 -7.54 11.71
CA LEU A 67 11.14 -8.52 12.67
C LEU A 67 12.61 -8.28 13.06
N LYS A 68 13.41 -7.70 12.17
CA LYS A 68 14.87 -7.58 12.35
C LYS A 68 15.24 -6.77 13.60
N ASP A 69 14.46 -5.76 13.90
CA ASP A 69 14.79 -4.75 14.92
C ASP A 69 14.08 -5.01 16.26
N GLN A 70 13.61 -6.24 16.51
CA GLN A 70 12.71 -6.58 17.62
C GLN A 70 13.31 -7.60 18.58
N SER A 71 12.93 -7.51 19.85
CA SER A 71 13.23 -8.52 20.87
C SER A 71 12.60 -9.88 20.52
N GLU A 72 13.13 -10.96 21.07
CA GLU A 72 12.61 -12.32 20.82
C GLU A 72 11.12 -12.45 21.16
N VAL A 73 10.69 -11.82 22.27
CA VAL A 73 9.29 -11.80 22.70
C VAL A 73 8.41 -11.10 21.67
N ALA A 74 8.82 -9.92 21.20
CA ALA A 74 8.09 -9.18 20.18
C ALA A 74 8.04 -9.94 18.85
N GLN A 75 9.16 -10.51 18.41
CA GLN A 75 9.20 -11.35 17.21
C GLN A 75 8.24 -12.54 17.30
N ALA A 76 8.18 -13.22 18.45
CA ALA A 76 7.26 -14.35 18.63
C ALA A 76 5.80 -13.93 18.48
N LYS A 77 5.40 -12.79 19.06
CA LYS A 77 4.04 -12.24 18.94
C LYS A 77 3.72 -11.77 17.51
N LEU A 78 4.66 -11.10 16.85
CA LEU A 78 4.51 -10.67 15.45
C LEU A 78 4.36 -11.86 14.50
N LYS A 79 5.13 -12.93 14.69
CA LYS A 79 5.00 -14.18 13.92
C LYS A 79 3.62 -14.83 14.11
N ILE A 80 3.09 -14.84 15.34
CA ILE A 80 1.73 -15.33 15.61
C ILE A 80 0.69 -14.48 14.89
N ALA A 81 0.78 -13.14 15.03
CA ALA A 81 -0.15 -12.22 14.39
C ALA A 81 -0.14 -12.36 12.86
N GLN A 82 1.04 -12.48 12.25
CA GLN A 82 1.17 -12.64 10.81
C GLN A 82 0.55 -13.95 10.30
N ARG A 83 0.74 -15.07 11.00
CA ARG A 83 0.08 -16.34 10.66
C ARG A 83 -1.44 -16.25 10.79
N GLY A 84 -1.92 -15.58 11.84
CA GLY A 84 -3.35 -15.30 12.03
C GLY A 84 -3.92 -14.47 10.87
N TRP A 85 -3.20 -13.45 10.43
CA TRP A 85 -3.58 -12.64 9.29
C TRP A 85 -3.61 -13.42 7.97
N VAL A 86 -2.64 -14.32 7.73
CA VAL A 86 -2.66 -15.20 6.53
C VAL A 86 -3.92 -16.04 6.50
N LYS A 87 -4.27 -16.67 7.63
CA LYS A 87 -5.52 -17.43 7.74
C LYS A 87 -6.75 -16.56 7.46
N TYR A 88 -6.82 -15.37 8.08
CA TYR A 88 -7.89 -14.42 7.81
C TYR A 88 -7.98 -14.04 6.32
N LYS A 89 -6.86 -13.72 5.68
CA LYS A 89 -6.81 -13.37 4.25
C LYS A 89 -7.39 -14.49 3.40
N ASP A 90 -6.98 -15.73 3.65
CA ASP A 90 -7.42 -16.89 2.86
C ASP A 90 -8.93 -17.12 3.02
N ASP A 91 -9.43 -17.10 4.26
CA ASP A 91 -10.88 -17.22 4.54
C ASP A 91 -11.66 -16.04 3.93
N TYR A 92 -11.14 -14.82 4.02
CA TYR A 92 -11.79 -13.63 3.49
C TYR A 92 -11.78 -13.60 1.95
N PHE A 93 -10.74 -14.12 1.31
CA PHE A 93 -10.72 -14.26 -0.16
C PHE A 93 -11.78 -15.24 -0.66
N LEU A 94 -12.05 -16.32 0.09
CA LEU A 94 -13.17 -17.22 -0.18
C LEU A 94 -14.52 -16.49 -0.02
N ALA A 95 -14.67 -15.68 1.04
CA ALA A 95 -15.87 -14.88 1.25
C ALA A 95 -16.09 -13.83 0.13
N ILE A 96 -15.04 -13.11 -0.28
CA ILE A 96 -15.10 -12.15 -1.39
C ILE A 96 -15.54 -12.85 -2.69
N ASN A 97 -14.99 -14.04 -2.97
CA ASN A 97 -15.41 -14.83 -4.13
C ASN A 97 -16.89 -15.17 -4.06
N ALA A 98 -17.34 -15.75 -2.95
CA ALA A 98 -18.73 -16.15 -2.77
C ALA A 98 -19.68 -14.93 -2.87
N PHE A 99 -19.27 -13.78 -2.32
CA PHE A 99 -20.06 -12.54 -2.37
C PHE A 99 -20.28 -12.05 -3.81
N TYR A 100 -19.21 -11.94 -4.61
CA TYR A 100 -19.32 -11.40 -5.97
C TYR A 100 -19.80 -12.43 -7.00
N GLN A 101 -19.75 -13.74 -6.72
CA GLN A 101 -20.32 -14.78 -7.58
C GLN A 101 -21.84 -14.71 -7.70
N GLN A 102 -22.51 -14.01 -6.78
CA GLN A 102 -23.96 -13.78 -6.80
C GLN A 102 -24.37 -12.78 -7.87
N GLU A 103 -23.42 -11.97 -8.35
CA GLU A 103 -23.67 -10.84 -9.23
C GLU A 103 -23.53 -11.23 -10.71
N GLN A 104 -24.24 -10.53 -11.59
CA GLN A 104 -24.19 -10.78 -13.03
C GLN A 104 -23.20 -9.84 -13.74
N GLY A 105 -22.45 -10.40 -14.68
CA GLY A 105 -21.50 -9.67 -15.52
C GLY A 105 -20.05 -9.81 -15.04
N THR A 106 -19.11 -9.72 -15.99
CA THR A 106 -17.69 -9.96 -15.75
C THR A 106 -17.00 -8.89 -14.93
N VAL A 107 -17.61 -7.70 -14.80
CA VAL A 107 -17.08 -6.57 -14.00
C VAL A 107 -16.88 -6.94 -12.53
N TRP A 108 -17.74 -7.79 -11.96
CA TRP A 108 -17.65 -8.19 -10.55
C TRP A 108 -16.43 -9.05 -10.25
N GLY A 109 -15.91 -9.79 -11.24
CA GLY A 109 -14.62 -10.46 -11.13
C GLY A 109 -13.46 -9.49 -10.95
N LEU A 110 -13.52 -8.32 -11.60
CA LEU A 110 -12.53 -7.25 -11.45
C LEU A 110 -12.62 -6.56 -10.09
N VAL A 111 -13.84 -6.27 -9.63
CA VAL A 111 -14.08 -5.68 -8.30
C VAL A 111 -13.61 -6.63 -7.20
N ALA A 112 -13.85 -7.93 -7.34
CA ALA A 112 -13.34 -8.95 -6.43
C ALA A 112 -11.80 -8.98 -6.42
N ALA A 113 -11.15 -8.89 -7.60
CA ALA A 113 -9.70 -8.86 -7.71
C ALA A 113 -9.07 -7.62 -7.04
N GLU A 114 -9.66 -6.44 -7.26
CA GLU A 114 -9.25 -5.19 -6.61
C GLU A 114 -9.40 -5.24 -5.09
N THR A 115 -10.52 -5.79 -4.61
CA THR A 115 -10.76 -5.94 -3.16
C THR A 115 -9.70 -6.83 -2.51
N LYS A 116 -9.36 -7.96 -3.15
CA LYS A 116 -8.29 -8.85 -2.67
C LYS A 116 -6.92 -8.18 -2.69
N LEU A 117 -6.62 -7.42 -3.74
CA LEU A 117 -5.40 -6.62 -3.83
C LEU A 117 -5.27 -5.67 -2.63
N ASN A 118 -6.34 -4.95 -2.30
CA ASN A 118 -6.35 -3.98 -1.20
C ASN A 118 -6.04 -4.65 0.15
N VAL A 119 -6.55 -5.85 0.43
CA VAL A 119 -6.23 -6.60 1.65
C VAL A 119 -4.71 -6.84 1.80
N ILE A 120 -4.02 -7.18 0.70
CA ILE A 120 -2.56 -7.41 0.70
C ILE A 120 -1.81 -6.09 0.87
N LYS A 121 -2.20 -5.08 0.08
CA LYS A 121 -1.62 -3.74 0.08
C LYS A 121 -1.70 -3.07 1.45
N GLU A 122 -2.88 -3.07 2.05
CA GLU A 122 -3.11 -2.48 3.37
C GLU A 122 -2.27 -3.16 4.44
N LYS A 123 -2.11 -4.49 4.37
CA LYS A 123 -1.24 -5.19 5.32
C LYS A 123 0.23 -4.79 5.16
N ALA A 124 0.72 -4.63 3.94
CA ALA A 124 2.08 -4.16 3.69
C ALA A 124 2.32 -2.76 4.29
N ILE A 125 1.36 -1.84 4.07
CA ILE A 125 1.39 -0.47 4.61
C ILE A 125 1.32 -0.49 6.14
N ASP A 126 0.47 -1.33 6.74
CA ASP A 126 0.35 -1.46 8.19
C ASP A 126 1.65 -1.94 8.84
N LEU A 127 2.30 -2.96 8.28
CA LEU A 127 3.60 -3.47 8.76
C LEU A 127 4.69 -2.40 8.69
N ASP A 128 4.73 -1.65 7.59
CA ASP A 128 5.68 -0.56 7.39
C ASP A 128 5.42 0.63 8.34
N ARG A 129 4.14 0.95 8.59
CA ARG A 129 3.73 1.95 9.57
C ARG A 129 4.16 1.55 10.98
N LEU A 130 3.86 0.32 11.40
CA LEU A 130 4.26 -0.18 12.72
C LEU A 130 5.79 -0.17 12.89
N ARG A 131 6.54 -0.58 11.86
CA ARG A 131 8.00 -0.56 11.90
C ARG A 131 8.58 0.84 12.12
N ARG A 132 7.90 1.87 11.61
CA ARG A 132 8.33 3.28 11.73
C ARG A 132 7.71 4.03 12.89
N SER A 133 6.76 3.44 13.62
CA SER A 133 5.99 4.17 14.64
C SER A 133 6.80 4.56 15.88
N THR A 134 8.03 4.06 16.02
CA THR A 134 8.94 4.42 17.12
C THR A 134 9.95 5.50 16.71
N ASP A 135 9.97 5.88 15.44
CA ASP A 135 10.80 6.99 14.94
C ASP A 135 9.99 8.29 15.02
N LEU A 136 10.12 8.98 16.15
CA LEU A 136 9.44 10.25 16.44
C LEU A 136 10.13 11.46 15.78
N SER A 137 11.21 11.25 15.01
CA SER A 137 11.99 12.36 14.43
C SER A 137 11.35 13.04 13.22
N GLY A 138 10.17 12.58 12.80
CA GLY A 138 9.44 13.05 11.62
C GLY A 138 8.04 13.63 11.88
N GLU A 139 7.70 13.96 13.13
CA GLU A 139 6.53 14.79 13.49
C GLU A 139 6.91 16.27 13.62
#